data_AF-A0A920F993-F1
#
_entry.id   AF-A0A920F993-F1
#
_cell.length_a   1.000
_cell.length_b   1.000
_cell.length_c   1.000
_cell.angle_alpha   90.00
_cell.angle_beta   90.00
_cell.angle_gamma   90.00
#
_symmetry.space_group_name_H-M   'P 1'
#
loop_
_entity.id
_entity.type
_entity.pdbx_description
1 polymer ?
#
loop_
_entity_poly.entity_id
_entity_poly.type
_entity_poly.pdbx_seq_one_letter_code
_entity_poly.pdbx_strand_id
1 'polypeptide(L)'
;MYFTWYEVDTPSVLRSAEYVDRLSNPTVWTKKIMSGVFLNASRTVCKRYIITGEIFGSVAITIRLKPNQSCQKIHAILRELYDPSKVARIEKWVANEEPEDTARAEEKIRGPDKKIGTCFMLETIRTEDAISILEQLPTQILQVEIGIYQLLCEYPKAIKA
;
A
#
# COMPACT_ATOMS: atom_id res chain seq x y z
N MET A 1 -2.95 13.34 -3.53
CA MET A 1 -1.97 12.24 -3.29
C MET A 1 -2.55 11.00 -3.94
N TYR A 2 -1.74 10.23 -4.67
CA TYR A 2 -2.19 9.01 -5.33
C TYR A 2 -1.62 7.80 -4.62
N PHE A 3 -2.39 6.72 -4.61
CA PHE A 3 -1.99 5.44 -4.06
C PHE A 3 -2.20 4.37 -5.12
N THR A 4 -1.18 3.55 -5.35
CA THR A 4 -1.21 2.49 -6.35
C THR A 4 -0.49 1.28 -5.79
N TRP A 5 -1.05 0.11 -6.02
CA TRP A 5 -0.41 -1.16 -5.75
C TRP A 5 -0.56 -2.07 -6.97
N TYR A 6 0.29 -3.07 -7.04
CA TYR A 6 0.27 -4.11 -8.06
C TYR A 6 0.62 -5.42 -7.40
N GLU A 7 -0.08 -6.48 -7.80
CA GLU A 7 0.16 -7.82 -7.31
C GLU A 7 0.99 -8.61 -8.32
N VAL A 8 1.95 -9.36 -7.80
CA VAL A 8 2.80 -10.28 -8.57
C VAL A 8 2.79 -11.63 -7.86
N ASP A 9 3.09 -12.70 -8.60
CA ASP A 9 3.05 -14.07 -8.05
C ASP A 9 4.05 -14.27 -6.90
N THR A 10 5.23 -13.67 -7.01
CA THR A 10 6.25 -13.68 -5.95
C THR A 10 7.00 -12.34 -5.88
N PRO A 11 7.50 -11.94 -4.70
CA PRO A 11 8.33 -10.73 -4.58
C PRO A 11 9.56 -10.71 -5.50
N SER A 12 10.11 -11.88 -5.83
CA SER A 12 11.27 -12.02 -6.73
C SER A 12 10.99 -11.55 -8.15
N VAL A 13 9.73 -11.51 -8.61
CA VAL A 13 9.38 -10.92 -9.92
C VAL A 13 9.82 -9.45 -9.99
N LEU A 14 9.65 -8.70 -8.91
CA LEU A 14 10.04 -7.28 -8.80
C LEU A 14 11.56 -7.09 -8.61
N ARG A 15 12.33 -8.19 -8.64
CA ARG A 15 13.80 -8.22 -8.61
C ARG A 15 14.40 -8.96 -9.79
N SER A 16 13.57 -9.47 -10.69
CA SER A 16 14.02 -10.18 -11.88
C SER A 16 14.89 -9.27 -12.74
N ALA A 17 15.81 -9.88 -13.49
CA ALA A 17 16.71 -9.14 -14.38
C ALA A 17 15.90 -8.30 -15.39
N GLU A 18 14.82 -8.86 -15.91
CA GLU A 18 13.91 -8.21 -16.84
C GLU A 18 13.24 -6.98 -16.21
N TYR A 19 12.76 -7.09 -14.98
CA TYR A 19 12.15 -5.97 -14.28
C TYR A 19 13.16 -4.87 -13.97
N VAL A 20 14.34 -5.24 -13.48
CA VAL A 20 15.43 -4.29 -13.17
C VAL A 20 15.92 -3.57 -14.43
N ASP A 21 16.04 -4.27 -15.55
CA ASP A 21 16.44 -3.68 -16.83
C ASP A 21 15.44 -2.59 -17.28
N ARG A 22 14.13 -2.85 -17.14
CA ARG A 22 13.09 -1.86 -17.44
C ARG A 22 13.21 -0.59 -16.59
N LEU A 23 13.44 -0.73 -15.28
CA LEU A 23 13.62 0.42 -14.38
C LEU A 23 14.94 1.17 -14.60
N SER A 24 15.94 0.48 -15.15
CA SER A 24 17.25 1.06 -15.47
C SER A 24 17.26 1.80 -16.81
N ASN A 25 16.31 1.49 -17.70
CA ASN A 25 16.16 2.10 -19.02
C ASN A 25 14.82 2.85 -19.16
N PRO A 26 14.57 3.92 -18.37
CA PRO A 26 13.31 4.64 -18.41
C PRO A 26 13.10 5.34 -19.76
N THR A 27 11.87 5.24 -20.28
CA THR A 27 11.47 5.93 -21.51
C THR A 27 11.55 7.45 -21.36
N VAL A 28 11.54 8.18 -22.48
CA VAL A 28 11.47 9.66 -22.48
C VAL A 28 10.29 10.16 -21.65
N TRP A 29 9.14 9.49 -21.75
CA TRP A 29 7.95 9.86 -20.98
C TRP A 29 8.13 9.61 -19.49
N THR A 30 8.67 8.46 -19.10
CA THR A 30 8.98 8.13 -17.70
C THR A 30 9.90 9.19 -17.10
N LYS A 31 10.97 9.57 -17.80
CA LYS A 31 11.90 10.60 -17.32
C LYS A 31 11.19 11.93 -17.04
N LYS A 32 10.34 12.39 -17.97
CA LYS A 32 9.59 13.65 -17.85
C LYS A 32 8.63 13.64 -16.64
N ILE A 33 7.94 12.52 -16.43
CA ILE A 33 7.00 12.38 -15.32
C ILE A 33 7.75 12.29 -13.98
N MET A 34 8.84 11.52 -13.91
CA MET A 34 9.60 11.37 -12.67
C MET A 34 10.40 12.62 -12.29
N SER A 35 10.75 13.49 -13.24
CA SER A 35 11.50 14.72 -12.94
C SER A 35 10.69 15.82 -12.27
N GLY A 36 9.35 15.72 -12.20
CA GLY A 36 8.55 16.83 -11.66
C GLY A 36 7.11 16.53 -11.28
N VAL A 37 6.57 15.36 -11.61
CA VAL A 37 5.18 15.01 -11.29
C VAL A 37 5.10 14.09 -10.06
N PHE A 38 5.83 12.97 -10.07
CA PHE A 38 5.86 12.06 -8.93
C PHE A 38 7.04 12.39 -8.00
N LEU A 39 6.80 13.32 -7.08
CA LEU A 39 7.77 13.72 -6.05
C LEU A 39 7.43 13.07 -4.71
N ASN A 40 8.43 12.88 -3.85
CA ASN A 40 8.27 12.36 -2.49
C ASN A 40 7.54 11.00 -2.42
N ALA A 41 7.79 10.13 -3.41
CA ALA A 41 7.12 8.84 -3.48
C ALA A 41 7.50 7.92 -2.31
N SER A 42 6.56 7.05 -1.95
CA SER A 42 6.79 5.94 -1.02
C SER A 42 6.48 4.65 -1.78
N ARG A 43 7.47 3.78 -1.93
CA ARG A 43 7.37 2.55 -2.72
C ARG A 43 8.04 1.40 -2.00
N THR A 44 7.28 0.37 -1.66
CA THR A 44 7.79 -0.77 -0.90
C THR A 44 7.24 -2.07 -1.44
N VAL A 45 8.12 -3.04 -1.70
CA VAL A 45 7.75 -4.43 -1.98
C VAL A 45 7.25 -5.04 -0.68
N CYS A 46 6.00 -5.52 -0.68
CA CYS A 46 5.36 -6.07 0.50
C CYS A 46 4.88 -7.50 0.29
N LYS A 47 4.92 -8.31 1.34
CA LYS A 47 4.09 -9.51 1.45
C LYS A 47 2.70 -9.11 1.94
N ARG A 48 1.67 -9.56 1.23
CA ARG A 48 0.26 -9.30 1.51
C ARG A 48 -0.33 -10.46 2.31
N TYR A 49 -1.09 -10.13 3.35
CA TYR A 49 -1.82 -11.07 4.19
C TYR A 49 -3.27 -10.60 4.29
N ILE A 50 -4.22 -11.38 3.77
CA ILE A 50 -5.64 -11.11 3.94
C ILE A 50 -6.02 -11.46 5.39
N ILE A 51 -6.65 -10.52 6.09
CA ILE A 51 -7.18 -10.74 7.44
C ILE A 51 -8.64 -11.16 7.35
N THR A 52 -9.45 -10.43 6.58
CA THR A 52 -10.87 -10.72 6.35
C THR A 52 -11.38 -10.03 5.10
N GLY A 53 -12.47 -10.55 4.54
CA GLY A 53 -13.15 -10.01 3.37
C GLY A 53 -12.52 -10.42 2.04
N GLU A 54 -13.37 -10.61 1.04
CA GLU A 54 -12.99 -11.04 -0.31
C GLU A 54 -13.55 -10.10 -1.40
N ILE A 55 -14.34 -9.10 -0.99
CA ILE A 55 -14.93 -8.14 -1.91
C ILE A 55 -14.11 -6.86 -1.95
N PHE A 56 -14.19 -6.16 -3.08
CA PHE A 56 -13.57 -4.86 -3.26
C PHE A 56 -14.48 -3.76 -2.72
N GLY A 57 -13.90 -2.85 -1.93
CA GLY A 57 -14.58 -1.63 -1.50
C GLY A 57 -14.50 -0.52 -2.54
N SER A 58 -15.10 0.63 -2.22
CA SER A 58 -14.96 1.84 -3.03
C SER A 58 -13.97 2.85 -2.44
N VAL A 59 -13.60 2.69 -1.16
CA VAL A 59 -12.68 3.56 -0.44
C VAL A 59 -11.61 2.72 0.25
N ALA A 60 -10.35 3.10 0.07
CA ALA A 60 -9.19 2.47 0.70
C ALA A 60 -8.61 3.35 1.81
N ILE A 61 -8.37 2.77 2.98
CA ILE A 61 -7.70 3.38 4.12
C ILE A 61 -6.37 2.67 4.33
N THR A 62 -5.27 3.42 4.29
CA THR A 62 -3.95 2.95 4.70
C THR A 62 -3.64 3.38 6.12
N ILE A 63 -3.22 2.45 6.97
CA ILE A 63 -2.66 2.74 8.30
C ILE A 63 -1.21 2.24 8.32
N ARG A 64 -0.26 3.15 8.03
CA ARG A 64 1.17 2.85 8.01
C ARG A 64 1.74 2.97 9.41
N LEU A 65 2.44 1.95 9.88
CA LEU A 65 3.05 1.92 11.21
C LEU A 65 4.41 2.61 11.17
N LYS A 66 4.66 3.47 12.16
CA LYS A 66 6.02 3.96 12.48
C LYS A 66 6.81 2.86 13.21
N PRO A 67 8.16 2.88 13.22
CA PRO A 67 8.99 1.78 13.71
C PRO A 67 8.67 1.23 15.11
N ASN A 68 8.18 2.07 16.03
CA ASN A 68 7.87 1.67 17.41
C ASN A 68 6.39 1.34 17.65
N GLN A 69 5.55 1.36 16.62
CA GLN A 69 4.13 1.05 16.76
C GLN A 69 3.91 -0.47 16.83
N SER A 70 3.22 -0.93 17.88
CA SER A 70 2.83 -2.34 17.99
C SER A 70 1.82 -2.71 16.90
N CYS A 71 2.20 -3.71 16.08
CA CYS A 71 1.34 -4.31 15.07
C CYS A 71 0.15 -5.05 15.69
N GLN A 72 0.38 -5.77 16.80
CA GLN A 72 -0.68 -6.49 17.52
C GLN A 72 -1.74 -5.52 18.06
N LYS A 73 -1.33 -4.35 18.56
CA LYS A 73 -2.27 -3.33 19.04
C LYS A 73 -3.17 -2.81 17.92
N ILE A 74 -2.61 -2.52 16.74
CA ILE A 74 -3.41 -2.07 15.58
C ILE A 74 -4.36 -3.19 15.15
N HIS A 75 -3.87 -4.43 15.06
CA HIS A 75 -4.69 -5.57 14.68
C HIS A 75 -5.88 -5.80 15.64
N ALA A 76 -5.67 -5.64 16.96
CA ALA A 76 -6.74 -5.76 17.95
C ALA A 76 -7.81 -4.68 17.77
N ILE A 77 -7.40 -3.42 17.59
CA ILE A 77 -8.32 -2.30 17.33
C ILE A 77 -9.13 -2.56 16.05
N LEU A 78 -8.48 -2.98 14.96
CA LEU A 78 -9.18 -3.25 13.70
C LEU A 78 -10.15 -4.42 13.81
N ARG A 79 -9.86 -5.40 14.67
CA ARG A 79 -10.78 -6.51 14.95
C ARG A 79 -12.01 -6.04 15.72
N GLU A 80 -11.86 -5.10 16.65
CA GLU A 80 -12.99 -4.51 17.38
C GLU A 80 -13.85 -3.59 16.50
N LEU A 81 -13.23 -2.87 15.56
CA LEU A 81 -13.92 -2.00 14.60
C LEU A 81 -14.53 -2.75 13.41
N TYR A 82 -14.29 -4.06 13.30
CA TYR A 82 -14.76 -4.83 12.16
C TYR A 82 -16.27 -4.99 12.18
N ASP A 83 -16.91 -4.48 11.15
CA ASP A 83 -18.33 -4.65 10.86
C ASP A 83 -18.48 -5.11 9.41
N PRO A 84 -18.97 -6.34 9.14
CA PRO A 84 -19.08 -6.87 7.78
C PRO A 84 -20.07 -6.09 6.90
N SER A 85 -20.95 -5.26 7.49
CA SER A 85 -21.84 -4.39 6.72
C SER A 85 -21.18 -3.10 6.21
N LYS A 86 -19.99 -2.79 6.73
CA LYS A 86 -19.23 -1.54 6.48
C LYS A 86 -17.89 -1.81 5.82
N VAL A 87 -17.20 -2.84 6.28
CA VAL A 87 -15.84 -3.20 5.88
C VAL A 87 -15.88 -4.30 4.83
N ALA A 88 -15.43 -3.96 3.63
CA ALA A 88 -15.31 -4.88 2.51
C ALA A 88 -14.14 -5.86 2.71
N ARG A 89 -12.99 -5.34 3.15
CA ARG A 89 -11.75 -6.10 3.24
C ARG A 89 -10.76 -5.46 4.23
N ILE A 90 -9.98 -6.30 4.91
CA ILE A 90 -8.83 -5.88 5.70
C ILE A 90 -7.63 -6.74 5.30
N GLU A 91 -6.52 -6.09 5.03
CA GLU A 91 -5.25 -6.72 4.72
C GLU A 91 -4.12 -6.13 5.56
N LYS A 92 -3.06 -6.91 5.75
CA LYS A 92 -1.80 -6.49 6.34
C LYS A 92 -0.69 -6.66 5.32
N TRP A 93 0.04 -5.59 5.07
CA TRP A 93 1.17 -5.56 4.16
C TRP A 93 2.44 -5.38 4.98
N VAL A 94 3.39 -6.30 4.84
CA VAL A 94 4.65 -6.29 5.57
C VAL A 94 5.79 -6.14 4.58
N ALA A 95 6.69 -5.20 4.82
CA ALA A 95 7.84 -4.97 3.97
C ALA A 95 8.64 -6.26 3.79
N ASN A 96 9.06 -6.50 2.56
CA ASN A 96 9.88 -7.63 2.18
C ASN A 96 11.05 -7.16 1.31
N GLU A 97 11.62 -5.99 1.61
CA GLU A 97 12.79 -5.42 0.91
C GLU A 97 14.04 -6.28 1.19
N GLU A 98 14.87 -6.46 0.18
CA GLU A 98 16.17 -7.13 0.26
C GLU A 98 17.32 -6.12 0.22
N PRO A 99 18.50 -6.42 0.78
CA PRO A 99 19.64 -5.50 0.75
C PRO A 99 20.05 -5.07 -0.68
N GLU A 100 19.80 -5.90 -1.69
CA GLU A 100 20.08 -5.61 -3.09
C GLU A 100 19.03 -4.70 -3.78
N ASP A 101 17.93 -4.34 -3.08
CA ASP A 101 16.87 -3.43 -3.54
C ASP A 101 17.34 -1.96 -3.48
N THR A 102 18.43 -1.69 -4.19
CA THR A 102 19.01 -0.34 -4.32
C THR A 102 18.22 0.51 -5.31
N ALA A 103 18.18 1.82 -5.06
CA ALA A 103 17.49 2.79 -5.91
C ALA A 103 17.96 2.69 -7.37
N ARG A 104 17.01 2.45 -8.28
CA ARG A 104 17.26 2.30 -9.73
C ARG A 104 17.32 3.65 -10.44
N ALA A 105 17.74 3.67 -11.71
CA ALA A 105 17.89 4.91 -12.48
C ALA A 105 16.59 5.75 -12.51
N GLU A 106 15.44 5.10 -12.68
CA GLU A 106 14.11 5.74 -12.60
C GLU A 106 13.88 6.45 -11.25
N GLU A 107 14.22 5.81 -10.14
CA GLU A 107 14.05 6.36 -8.79
C GLU A 107 15.02 7.53 -8.54
N LYS A 108 16.28 7.40 -8.99
CA LYS A 108 17.31 8.44 -8.81
C LYS A 108 16.94 9.79 -9.41
N ILE A 109 16.04 9.84 -10.40
CA ILE A 109 15.56 11.09 -11.01
C ILE A 109 14.84 11.98 -9.98
N ARG A 110 14.07 11.38 -9.07
CA ARG A 110 13.28 12.09 -8.05
C ARG A 110 13.88 12.02 -6.64
N GLY A 111 14.99 11.30 -6.48
CA GLY A 111 15.55 10.94 -5.19
C GLY A 111 14.99 9.61 -4.65
N PRO A 112 15.60 9.04 -3.59
CA PRO A 112 15.21 7.74 -3.07
C PRO A 112 13.77 7.75 -2.56
N ASP A 113 13.03 6.67 -2.85
CA ASP A 113 11.66 6.51 -2.39
C ASP A 113 11.64 6.22 -0.88
N LYS A 114 10.66 6.78 -0.18
CA LYS A 114 10.37 6.39 1.21
C LYS A 114 9.94 4.92 1.24
N LYS A 115 10.22 4.28 2.38
CA LYS A 115 9.87 2.88 2.65
C LYS A 115 8.94 2.79 3.86
N ILE A 116 8.06 1.79 3.84
CA ILE A 116 7.21 1.43 4.98
C ILE A 116 7.71 0.12 5.60
N GLY A 117 7.43 -0.12 6.88
CA GLY A 117 7.69 -1.42 7.52
C GLY A 117 6.46 -2.32 7.54
N THR A 118 5.32 -1.77 7.98
CA THR A 118 4.03 -2.47 7.98
C THR A 118 2.90 -1.47 7.71
N CYS A 119 1.92 -1.89 6.94
CA CYS A 119 0.69 -1.14 6.69
C CYS A 119 -0.51 -2.06 6.85
N PHE A 120 -1.56 -1.58 7.48
CA PHE A 120 -2.89 -2.18 7.32
C PHE A 120 -3.61 -1.46 6.20
N MET A 121 -4.21 -2.22 5.30
CA MET A 121 -5.10 -1.72 4.26
C MET A 121 -6.52 -2.13 4.64
N LEU A 122 -7.43 -1.18 4.67
CA LEU A 122 -8.85 -1.45 4.86
C LEU A 122 -9.62 -0.90 3.67
N GLU A 123 -10.62 -1.62 3.24
CA GLU A 123 -11.56 -1.14 2.25
C GLU A 123 -12.96 -1.10 2.84
N THR A 124 -13.67 0.00 2.57
CA THR A 124 -15.07 0.16 2.92
C THR A 124 -15.92 0.29 1.67
N ILE A 125 -17.19 -0.07 1.79
CA ILE A 125 -18.14 0.02 0.67
C ILE A 125 -18.52 1.49 0.43
N ARG A 126 -18.66 2.28 1.52
CA ARG A 126 -19.07 3.68 1.48
C ARG A 126 -18.03 4.58 2.13
N THR A 127 -18.04 5.85 1.74
CA THR A 127 -17.16 6.88 2.29
C THR A 127 -17.52 7.20 3.74
N GLU A 128 -18.81 7.22 4.08
CA GLU A 128 -19.26 7.46 5.47
C GLU A 128 -18.70 6.42 6.44
N ASP A 129 -18.67 5.16 6.01
CA ASP A 129 -18.13 4.04 6.79
C ASP A 129 -16.62 4.20 7.03
N ALA A 130 -15.87 4.66 6.01
CA ALA A 130 -14.45 4.96 6.14
C ALA A 130 -14.19 6.07 7.17
N ILE A 131 -14.96 7.16 7.08
CA ILE A 131 -14.85 8.29 8.01
C ILE A 131 -15.17 7.84 9.44
N SER A 132 -16.26 7.08 9.63
CA SER A 132 -16.67 6.59 10.94
C SER A 132 -15.61 5.69 11.59
N ILE A 133 -14.93 4.84 10.81
CA ILE A 133 -13.81 4.02 11.30
C ILE A 133 -12.64 4.90 11.72
N LEU A 134 -12.29 5.91 10.93
CA LEU A 134 -11.19 6.84 11.25
C LEU A 134 -11.44 7.65 12.52
N GLU A 135 -12.68 8.07 12.76
CA GLU A 135 -13.07 8.80 13.98
C GLU A 135 -12.95 7.93 15.24
N GLN A 136 -13.15 6.62 15.10
CA GLN A 136 -13.01 5.65 16.20
C GLN A 136 -11.57 5.20 16.43
N LEU A 137 -10.65 5.47 15.50
CA LEU A 137 -9.23 5.16 15.70
C LEU A 137 -8.64 6.12 16.74
N PRO A 138 -7.98 5.61 17.79
CA PRO A 138 -7.37 6.43 18.83
C PRO A 138 -6.04 7.04 18.36
N THR A 139 -6.09 7.86 17.30
CA THR A 139 -4.92 8.37 16.56
C THR A 139 -3.95 9.15 17.44
N GLN A 140 -4.41 9.74 18.54
CA GLN A 140 -3.56 10.51 19.47
C GLN A 140 -2.53 9.62 20.20
N ILE A 141 -2.82 8.32 20.36
CA ILE A 141 -1.93 7.36 21.04
C ILE A 141 -1.28 6.37 20.08
N LEU A 142 -1.62 6.45 18.79
CA LEU A 142 -1.07 5.57 17.75
C LEU A 142 0.03 6.30 16.98
N GLN A 143 1.19 5.65 16.86
CA GLN A 143 2.28 6.12 16.03
C GLN A 143 2.09 5.62 14.59
N VAL A 144 1.10 6.19 13.90
CA VAL A 144 0.74 5.79 12.54
C VAL A 144 0.67 6.99 11.60
N GLU A 145 0.76 6.72 10.30
CA GLU A 145 0.35 7.65 9.26
C GLU A 145 -0.87 7.08 8.53
N ILE A 146 -1.92 7.89 8.43
CA ILE A 146 -3.18 7.48 7.82
C ILE A 146 -3.31 8.14 6.44
N GLY A 147 -3.86 7.37 5.50
CA GLY A 147 -4.28 7.87 4.20
C GLY A 147 -5.66 7.31 3.87
N ILE A 148 -6.49 8.11 3.19
CA ILE A 148 -7.81 7.73 2.69
C ILE A 148 -7.85 8.05 1.20
N TYR A 149 -8.32 7.11 0.39
CA TYR A 149 -8.30 7.20 -1.07
C TYR A 149 -9.60 6.65 -1.64
N GLN A 150 -10.14 7.35 -2.64
CA GLN A 150 -11.19 6.79 -3.49
C GLN A 150 -10.56 5.74 -4.41
N LEU A 151 -11.12 4.53 -4.42
CA LEU A 151 -10.71 3.51 -5.39
C LEU A 151 -11.23 3.90 -6.77
N LEU A 152 -10.31 4.10 -7.71
CA LEU A 152 -10.63 4.45 -9.10
C LEU A 152 -10.79 3.20 -9.97
N CYS A 153 -9.86 2.27 -9.84
CA CYS A 153 -9.87 1.00 -10.55
C CYS A 153 -9.00 -0.03 -9.84
N GLU A 154 -9.38 -1.29 -9.99
CA GLU A 154 -8.55 -2.44 -9.66
C GLU A 154 -8.65 -3.43 -10.82
N TYR A 155 -7.52 -4.00 -11.22
CA TYR A 155 -7.46 -4.97 -12.31
C TYR A 155 -7.05 -6.33 -11.73
N PRO A 156 -8.03 -7.12 -11.24
CA PRO A 156 -7.73 -8.40 -10.63
C PRO A 156 -7.21 -9.38 -11.68
N LYS A 157 -6.24 -10.22 -11.30
CA LYS A 157 -5.81 -11.34 -12.14
C LYS A 157 -7.02 -12.25 -12.33
N ALA A 158 -7.47 -12.42 -13.57
CA ALA A 158 -8.62 -13.25 -13.88
C ALA A 158 -8.38 -14.67 -13.35
N ILE A 159 -9.23 -15.13 -12.42
CA ILE A 159 -9.28 -16.53 -12.04
C ILE A 159 -9.94 -17.24 -13.23
N LYS A 160 -9.17 -18.06 -13.95
CA LYS A 160 -9.77 -18.97 -14.93
C LYS A 160 -10.65 -19.94 -14.12
N ALA A 161 -11.96 -19.86 -14.35
CA ALA A 161 -12.93 -20.82 -13.86
C ALA A 161 -12.73 -22.18 -14.53
#